data_AF-S8CXZ4-F1
#
_entry.id   AF-S8CXZ4-F1
#
_cell.length_a   1.000
_cell.length_b   1.000
_cell.length_c   1.000
_cell.angle_alpha   90.00
_cell.angle_beta   90.00
_cell.angle_gamma   90.00
#
_symmetry.space_group_name_H-M   'P 1'
#
loop_
_entity.id
_entity.type
_entity.pdbx_description
1 polymer ?
#
loop_
_entity_poly.entity_id
_entity_poly.type
_entity_poly.pdbx_seq_one_letter_code
_entity_poly.pdbx_strand_id
1 'polypeptide(L)' 'LKPISTGGKRDAAEEEGNFPATPTAPDSRIPERLVCPPAPKKRKAVSLGRCYGGREFFNPPDLESIF' A
#
# COMPACT_ATOMS: atom_id res chain seq x y z
N LEU A 1 1.04 36.16 38.24
CA LEU A 1 0.54 36.17 36.85
C LEU A 1 -0.93 35.76 36.87
N LYS A 2 -1.81 36.47 36.16
CA LYS A 2 -3.23 36.08 36.03
C LYS A 2 -3.37 35.06 34.88
N PRO A 3 -4.18 34.00 35.03
CA PRO A 3 -4.36 33.01 33.96
C PRO A 3 -5.18 33.60 32.80
N ILE A 4 -4.81 33.24 31.57
CA ILE A 4 -5.55 33.61 30.35
C ILE A 4 -6.65 32.58 30.12
N SER A 5 -7.90 33.06 30.10
CA SER A 5 -9.08 32.25 29.78
C SER A 5 -9.18 32.07 28.26
N THR A 6 -9.05 30.83 27.77
CA THR A 6 -9.26 30.48 26.36
C THR A 6 -10.74 30.16 26.10
N GLY A 7 -11.58 31.18 26.20
CA GLY A 7 -12.97 31.12 25.74
C GLY A 7 -13.10 31.57 24.29
N GLY A 8 -12.70 30.74 23.34
CA GLY A 8 -12.86 31.01 21.92
C GLY A 8 -14.00 30.21 21.31
N LYS A 9 -15.24 30.70 21.39
CA LYS A 9 -16.27 30.34 20.41
C LYS A 9 -15.74 30.84 19.07
N ARG A 10 -15.28 29.93 18.22
CA ARG A 10 -15.04 30.22 16.81
C ARG A 10 -16.30 29.79 16.07
N ASP A 11 -16.87 30.78 15.42
CA ASP A 11 -18.02 30.71 14.56
C ASP A 11 -17.93 29.48 13.65
N ALA A 12 -19.07 28.81 13.44
CA ALA A 12 -19.23 27.90 12.33
C ALA A 12 -19.05 28.73 11.06
N ALA A 13 -17.79 28.91 10.66
CA ALA A 13 -17.46 29.34 9.33
C ALA A 13 -18.10 28.30 8.41
N GLU A 14 -19.11 28.73 7.68
CA GLU A 14 -19.49 28.11 6.41
C GLU A 14 -18.27 28.21 5.50
N GLU A 15 -17.27 27.36 5.77
CA GLU A 15 -16.28 26.95 4.82
C GLU A 15 -17.06 26.08 3.84
N GLU A 16 -17.73 26.74 2.89
CA GLU A 16 -18.13 26.14 1.63
C GLU A 16 -16.83 25.76 0.92
N GLY A 17 -16.21 24.71 1.44
CA GLY A 17 -14.99 24.15 0.91
C GLY A 17 -15.29 23.79 -0.52
N ASN A 18 -14.46 24.29 -1.42
CA ASN A 18 -14.34 23.80 -2.78
C ASN A 18 -13.80 22.35 -2.71
N PHE A 19 -14.62 21.45 -2.17
CA PHE A 19 -14.39 20.03 -2.19
C PHE A 19 -14.60 19.60 -3.64
N PRO A 20 -13.59 19.00 -4.29
CA PRO A 20 -13.79 18.47 -5.62
C PRO A 20 -14.88 17.38 -5.56
N ALA A 21 -16.07 17.70 -6.05
CA ALA A 21 -17.17 16.76 -6.14
C ALA A 21 -16.92 15.82 -7.33
N THR A 22 -16.78 14.52 -7.07
CA THR A 22 -16.72 13.54 -8.15
C THR A 22 -18.04 13.55 -8.93
N PRO A 23 -18.01 13.50 -10.28
CA PRO A 23 -19.24 13.50 -11.06
C PRO A 23 -20.05 12.23 -10.78
N THR A 24 -21.29 12.40 -10.30
CA THR A 24 -22.21 11.31 -9.95
C THR A 24 -23.13 10.90 -11.10
N ALA A 25 -23.06 11.60 -12.24
CA ALA A 25 -23.85 11.30 -13.43
C ALA A 25 -23.57 9.86 -13.93
N PRO A 26 -24.59 9.13 -14.41
CA PRO A 26 -24.43 7.74 -14.85
C PRO A 26 -23.42 7.61 -15.98
N ASP A 27 -23.34 8.59 -16.88
CA ASP A 27 -22.40 8.63 -18.00
C ASP A 27 -20.94 8.87 -17.58
N SER A 28 -20.74 9.47 -16.39
CA SER A 28 -19.43 9.69 -15.80
C SER A 28 -19.00 8.56 -14.85
N ARG A 29 -19.90 7.60 -14.58
CA ARG A 29 -19.62 6.49 -13.68
C ARG A 29 -18.70 5.50 -14.39
N ILE A 30 -17.62 5.10 -13.72
CA ILE A 30 -16.74 4.04 -14.20
C ILE A 30 -17.59 2.77 -14.36
N PRO A 31 -17.56 2.10 -15.53
CA PRO A 31 -18.28 0.85 -15.76
C PRO A 31 -18.00 -0.16 -14.63
N GLU A 32 -19.03 -0.91 -14.24
CA GLU A 32 -18.88 -1.91 -13.18
C GLU A 32 -17.77 -2.89 -13.54
N ARG A 33 -16.92 -3.16 -12.53
CA ARG A 33 -15.65 -3.86 -12.70
C ARG A 33 -15.86 -5.15 -13.48
N LEU A 34 -15.12 -5.27 -14.58
CA LEU A 34 -14.84 -6.54 -15.25
C LEU A 34 -14.58 -7.59 -14.17
N VAL A 35 -15.22 -8.77 -14.29
CA VAL A 35 -15.15 -9.85 -13.30
C VAL A 35 -13.69 -10.02 -12.90
N CYS A 36 -13.37 -9.59 -11.67
CA CYS A 36 -12.00 -9.63 -11.19
C CYS A 36 -11.56 -11.10 -11.24
N PRO A 37 -10.44 -11.43 -11.91
CA PRO A 37 -9.98 -12.79 -11.93
C PRO A 37 -9.78 -13.27 -10.49
N PRO A 38 -9.98 -14.57 -10.23
CA PRO A 38 -9.80 -15.11 -8.89
C PRO A 38 -8.40 -14.80 -8.38
N ALA A 39 -8.28 -14.56 -7.07
CA ALA A 39 -7.01 -14.25 -6.44
C ALA A 39 -5.94 -15.30 -6.80
N PRO A 40 -4.69 -14.88 -7.04
CA PRO A 40 -3.60 -15.80 -7.35
C PRO A 40 -3.48 -16.87 -6.25
N LYS A 41 -3.54 -18.14 -6.64
CA LYS A 41 -3.40 -19.25 -5.69
C LYS A 41 -1.92 -19.55 -5.49
N LYS A 42 -1.47 -19.52 -4.23
CA LYS A 42 -0.14 -20.02 -3.87
C LYS A 42 -0.01 -21.48 -4.32
N ARG A 43 1.03 -21.81 -5.09
CA ARG A 43 1.30 -23.20 -5.49
C ARG A 43 1.46 -24.06 -4.23
N LYS A 44 0.80 -25.22 -4.21
CA LYS A 44 1.07 -26.25 -3.20
C LYS A 44 2.56 -26.57 -3.26
N ALA A 45 3.22 -26.64 -2.11
CA ALA A 45 4.59 -27.10 -2.05
C ALA A 45 4.61 -28.53 -2.61
N VAL A 46 5.24 -28.71 -3.78
CA VAL A 46 5.63 -30.04 -4.23
C VAL A 46 6.69 -30.47 -3.22
N SER A 47 6.60 -31.68 -2.67
CA SER A 47 7.68 -32.22 -1.85
C SER A 47 8.95 -32.11 -2.69
N LEU A 48 9.84 -31.16 -2.37
CA LEU A 48 11.12 -31.05 -3.04
C LEU A 48 11.85 -32.34 -2.71
N GLY A 49 11.78 -33.30 -3.64
CA GLY A 49 12.76 -34.35 -3.72
C GLY A 49 14.10 -33.66 -3.80
N ARG A 50 14.79 -33.59 -2.65
CA ARG A 50 16.18 -33.22 -2.52
C ARG A 50 16.54 -31.89 -3.22
N CYS A 51 16.45 -30.79 -2.48
CA CYS A 51 17.19 -29.55 -2.73
C CYS A 51 18.70 -29.79 -2.68
N TYR A 52 19.25 -30.57 -3.61
CA TYR A 52 20.69 -30.85 -3.74
C TYR A 52 21.23 -30.28 -5.06
N GLY A 53 20.56 -29.27 -5.61
CA GLY A 53 21.12 -28.37 -6.62
C GLY A 53 21.68 -27.18 -5.88
N GLY A 54 22.99 -27.04 -5.89
CA GLY A 54 23.76 -26.09 -5.09
C GLY A 54 23.23 -24.66 -5.14
N ARG A 55 23.65 -23.87 -4.16
CA ARG A 55 23.55 -22.41 -4.19
C ARG A 55 24.48 -21.90 -5.31
N GLU A 56 24.09 -22.13 -6.56
CA GLU A 56 24.84 -21.71 -7.77
C GLU A 56 25.00 -20.18 -7.84
N PHE A 57 24.20 -19.46 -7.06
CA PHE A 57 24.20 -18.00 -7.00
C PHE A 57 25.07 -17.42 -5.90
N PHE A 58 25.67 -18.23 -5.02
CA PHE A 58 26.56 -17.72 -3.98
C PHE A 58 27.92 -18.38 -4.08
N ASN A 59 28.83 -17.66 -4.75
CA ASN A 59 30.24 -18.01 -4.88
C ASN A 59 31.03 -16.96 -4.07
N PRO A 60 31.22 -17.17 -2.74
CA PRO A 60 31.88 -16.17 -1.92
C PRO A 60 33.34 -16.00 -2.37
N PRO A 61 33.85 -14.75 -2.43
CA PRO A 61 35.26 -14.52 -2.71
C PRO A 61 36.13 -15.09 -1.59
N ASP A 62 37.40 -15.36 -1.92
CA ASP A 62 38.37 -15.84 -0.95
C ASP A 62 38.62 -14.79 0.14
N LEU A 63 38.55 -15.21 1.40
CA LEU A 63 38.68 -14.31 2.55
C LEU A 63 40.12 -13.84 2.76
N GLU A 64 41.11 -14.56 2.25
CA GLU A 64 42.52 -14.11 2.27
C GLU A 64 42.79 -12.93 1.32
N SER A 65 41.92 -12.69 0.34
CA SER A 65 41.99 -11.50 -0.53
C SER A 65 41.52 -10.21 0.17
N ILE A 66 40.92 -10.30 1.36
CA ILE A 66 40.28 -9.17 2.06
C ILE A 66 41.16 -8.65 3.22
N PHE A 67 42.28 -9.32 3.50
CA PHE A 67 43.26 -8.94 4.52
C PHE A 67 44.55 -8.38 3.92
#